data_AF-J9EKJ6-F1
#
_entry.id   AF-J9EKJ6-F1
#
_cell.length_a   1.000
_cell.length_b   1.000
_cell.length_c   1.000
_cell.angle_alpha   90.00
_cell.angle_beta   90.00
_cell.angle_gamma   90.00
#
_symmetry.space_group_name_H-M   'P 1'
#
loop_
_entity.id
_entity.type
_entity.pdbx_description
1 polymer ?
#
loop_
_entity_poly.entity_id
_entity_poly.type
_entity_poly.pdbx_seq_one_letter_code
_entity_poly.pdbx_strand_id
1 'polypeptide(L)'
;MQTVDRDVFTINKQDFDYFLVLDFEATCEEGIKIMPHQEIIEFPVIQLSGKNLEEVGRFHRYVRPTERPILTSFCTDLTGIVQETVESQASLPEVLDAFDKWLLDLNLINTDHSMKSLFTFITSGDWDLGVLLPSEANYRNLELPEQAF
;
A
#
# COMPACT_ATOMS: atom_id res chain seq x y z
N MET A 1 9.30 -7.88 48.13
CA MET A 1 9.37 -6.88 47.05
C MET A 1 8.59 -7.46 45.89
N GLN A 2 7.42 -6.89 45.60
CA GLN A 2 6.45 -7.43 44.64
C GLN A 2 7.07 -7.47 43.24
N THR A 3 7.04 -8.64 42.61
CA THR A 3 7.18 -8.78 41.16
C THR A 3 5.95 -8.16 40.53
N VAL A 4 6.14 -7.09 39.77
CA VAL A 4 5.08 -6.52 38.94
C VAL A 4 4.84 -7.54 37.82
N ASP A 5 3.76 -8.31 37.94
CA ASP A 5 3.18 -9.03 36.81
C ASP A 5 2.83 -7.96 35.78
N ARG A 6 3.67 -7.84 34.74
CA ARG A 6 3.28 -7.16 33.53
C ARG A 6 2.22 -8.04 32.91
N ASP A 7 0.96 -7.65 33.06
CA ASP A 7 -0.16 -8.22 32.30
C ASP A 7 0.27 -8.28 30.83
N VAL A 8 0.65 -9.48 30.40
CA VAL A 8 0.88 -9.79 28.99
C VAL A 8 -0.50 -9.64 28.38
N PHE A 9 -0.72 -8.55 27.65
CA PHE A 9 -1.94 -8.34 26.90
C PHE A 9 -2.28 -9.63 26.17
N THR A 10 -3.36 -10.30 26.58
CA THR A 10 -3.86 -11.46 25.88
C THR A 10 -4.28 -10.97 24.51
N ILE A 11 -3.40 -11.12 23.52
CA ILE A 11 -3.70 -10.78 22.13
C ILE A 11 -4.94 -11.58 21.78
N ASN A 12 -6.04 -10.89 21.48
CA ASN A 12 -7.25 -11.54 20.97
C ASN A 12 -6.83 -12.44 19.82
N LYS A 13 -7.28 -13.69 19.84
CA LYS A 13 -6.90 -14.66 18.81
C LYS A 13 -7.39 -14.14 17.46
N GLN A 14 -6.46 -13.72 16.63
CA GLN A 14 -6.66 -13.44 15.21
C GLN A 14 -6.22 -14.67 14.40
N ASP A 15 -6.79 -14.86 13.22
CA ASP A 15 -6.52 -16.04 12.39
C ASP A 15 -5.49 -15.77 11.27
N PHE A 16 -5.10 -14.51 11.02
CA PHE A 16 -4.16 -14.17 9.94
C PHE A 16 -2.71 -14.56 10.28
N ASP A 17 -1.99 -15.10 9.31
CA ASP A 17 -0.55 -15.30 9.40
C ASP A 17 0.21 -13.98 9.31
N TYR A 18 -0.32 -13.02 8.53
CA TYR A 18 0.31 -11.72 8.29
C TYR A 18 -0.68 -10.57 8.16
N PHE A 19 -0.21 -9.37 8.50
CA PHE A 19 -0.88 -8.10 8.18
C PHE A 19 -0.02 -7.31 7.21
N LEU A 20 -0.63 -6.78 6.15
CA LEU A 20 0.02 -5.91 5.17
C LEU A 20 -0.44 -4.47 5.42
N VAL A 21 0.38 -3.71 6.15
CA VAL A 21 0.09 -2.31 6.45
C VAL A 21 0.46 -1.45 5.25
N LEU A 22 -0.53 -0.75 4.70
CA LEU A 22 -0.45 0.02 3.46
C LEU A 22 -0.90 1.46 3.72
N ASP A 23 -0.20 2.41 3.12
CA ASP A 23 -0.51 3.84 3.20
C ASP A 23 -0.01 4.51 1.91
N PHE A 24 -0.89 4.76 0.94
CA PHE A 24 -0.46 5.37 -0.32
C PHE A 24 -0.26 6.87 -0.16
N GLU A 25 0.72 7.41 -0.89
CA GLU A 25 0.72 8.83 -1.22
C GLU A 25 0.20 9.03 -2.63
N ALA A 26 -0.50 10.14 -2.87
CA ALA A 26 -1.08 10.46 -4.17
C ALA A 26 -0.82 11.91 -4.59
N THR A 27 -0.93 12.16 -5.90
CA THR A 27 -1.01 13.52 -6.43
C THR A 27 -2.16 14.28 -5.75
N CYS A 28 -1.91 15.52 -5.37
CA CYS A 28 -2.92 16.39 -4.76
C CYS A 28 -2.73 17.88 -5.11
N GLU A 29 -3.76 18.68 -4.88
CA GLU A 29 -3.78 20.12 -5.15
C GLU A 29 -4.62 20.82 -4.08
N GLU A 30 -4.22 22.03 -3.68
CA GLU A 30 -4.84 22.74 -2.56
C GLU A 30 -6.29 23.14 -2.89
N GLY A 31 -7.23 22.72 -2.04
CA GLY A 31 -8.63 23.17 -2.10
C GLY A 31 -9.43 22.64 -3.29
N ILE A 32 -8.86 21.80 -4.15
CA ILE A 32 -9.56 21.21 -5.29
C ILE A 32 -9.35 19.71 -5.39
N LYS A 33 -10.37 19.02 -5.93
CA LYS A 33 -10.24 17.62 -6.29
C LYS A 33 -9.52 17.51 -7.65
N ILE A 34 -8.47 16.69 -7.71
CA ILE A 34 -7.82 16.36 -8.98
C ILE A 34 -8.78 15.56 -9.86
N MET A 35 -8.88 15.97 -11.13
CA MET A 35 -9.67 15.32 -12.16
C MET A 35 -8.76 14.84 -13.31
N PRO A 36 -9.03 13.68 -13.93
CA PRO A 36 -10.17 12.80 -13.67
C PRO A 36 -10.04 11.91 -12.42
N HIS A 37 -8.82 11.72 -11.91
CA HIS A 37 -8.51 10.92 -10.71
C HIS A 37 -7.19 11.42 -10.08
N GLN A 38 -6.94 11.07 -8.81
CA GLN A 38 -5.61 11.18 -8.20
C GLN A 38 -4.77 9.97 -8.59
N GLU A 39 -3.46 10.17 -8.71
CA GLU A 39 -2.50 9.12 -9.08
C GLU A 39 -1.62 8.77 -7.89
N ILE A 40 -1.43 7.48 -7.61
CA ILE A 40 -0.49 6.98 -6.60
C ILE A 40 0.92 7.42 -6.99
N ILE A 41 1.67 7.98 -6.04
CA ILE A 41 3.06 8.43 -6.18
C ILE A 41 4.02 7.76 -5.19
N GLU A 42 3.50 7.09 -4.16
CA GLU A 42 4.25 6.22 -3.25
C GLU A 42 3.41 5.00 -2.87
N PHE A 43 4.03 3.82 -2.90
CA PHE A 43 3.44 2.53 -2.57
C PHE A 43 4.29 1.82 -1.52
N PRO A 44 4.14 2.16 -0.23
CA PRO A 44 4.77 1.47 0.88
C PRO A 44 3.85 0.36 1.41
N VAL A 45 4.41 -0.82 1.67
CA VAL A 45 3.74 -1.90 2.40
C VAL A 45 4.70 -2.49 3.43
N ILE A 46 4.24 -2.60 4.67
CA ILE A 46 4.96 -3.30 5.74
C ILE A 46 4.22 -4.62 6.02
N GLN A 47 4.95 -5.73 5.96
CA GLN A 47 4.45 -7.03 6.36
C GLN A 47 4.76 -7.26 7.84
N LEU A 48 3.72 -7.40 8.64
CA LEU A 48 3.81 -7.76 10.05
C LEU A 48 3.43 -9.23 10.25
N SER A 49 4.16 -9.91 11.13
CA SER A 49 3.81 -11.26 11.59
C SER A 49 2.55 -11.23 12.46
N GLY A 50 1.53 -12.01 12.09
CA GLY A 50 0.30 -12.14 12.89
C GLY A 50 0.53 -12.75 14.28
N LYS A 51 1.69 -13.36 14.53
CA LYS A 51 2.05 -14.00 15.81
C LYS A 51 2.51 -13.01 16.88
N ASN A 52 3.27 -11.99 16.48
CA ASN A 52 3.98 -11.10 17.40
C ASN A 52 4.05 -9.63 16.94
N LEU A 53 3.44 -9.30 15.80
CA LEU A 53 3.41 -7.97 15.19
C LEU A 53 4.80 -7.40 14.86
N GLU A 54 5.82 -8.26 14.77
CA GLU A 54 7.14 -7.85 14.29
C GLU A 54 7.12 -7.67 12.77
N GLU A 55 7.83 -6.66 12.28
CA GLU A 55 8.06 -6.45 10.86
C GLU A 55 8.95 -7.58 10.31
N VAL A 56 8.42 -8.30 9.33
CA VAL A 56 9.09 -9.43 8.67
C VAL A 56 9.36 -9.19 7.19
N GLY A 57 8.82 -8.09 6.64
CA GLY A 57 9.02 -7.71 5.25
C GLY A 57 8.59 -6.28 4.98
N ARG A 58 9.14 -5.70 3.91
CA ARG A 58 8.78 -4.37 3.43
C ARG A 58 8.85 -4.31 1.92
N PHE A 59 7.81 -3.75 1.31
CA PHE A 59 7.79 -3.28 -0.06
C PHE A 59 7.74 -1.76 -0.06
N HIS A 60 8.49 -1.12 -0.92
CA HIS A 60 8.47 0.34 -1.02
C HIS A 60 8.87 0.74 -2.43
N ARG A 61 7.99 1.48 -3.11
CA ARG A 61 8.25 2.05 -4.43
C ARG A 61 7.66 3.44 -4.50
N TYR A 62 8.41 4.37 -5.09
CA TYR A 62 7.81 5.56 -5.68
C TYR A 62 7.21 5.20 -7.03
N VAL A 63 6.16 5.91 -7.41
CA VAL A 63 5.39 5.66 -8.63
C VAL A 63 5.39 6.93 -9.47
N ARG A 64 5.64 6.78 -10.77
CA ARG A 64 5.60 7.90 -11.71
C ARG A 64 4.16 8.17 -12.15
N PRO A 65 3.57 9.34 -11.84
CA PRO A 65 2.29 9.72 -12.41
C PRO A 65 2.44 9.99 -13.91
N THR A 66 1.44 9.61 -14.70
CA THR A 66 1.47 9.70 -16.17
C THR A 66 0.38 10.57 -16.76
N GLU A 67 -0.72 10.81 -16.04
CA GLU A 67 -1.78 11.73 -16.44
C GLU A 67 -1.41 13.17 -16.06
N ARG A 68 -0.94 13.37 -14.81
CA ARG A 68 -0.41 14.64 -14.30
C ARG A 68 1.02 14.44 -13.80
N PRO A 69 2.01 14.37 -14.71
CA PRO A 69 3.38 13.99 -14.36
C PRO A 69 4.13 15.02 -13.51
N ILE A 70 3.60 16.25 -13.37
CA ILE A 70 4.22 17.33 -12.61
C ILE A 70 3.50 17.48 -11.27
N LEU A 71 4.22 17.25 -10.18
CA LEU A 71 3.72 17.43 -8.82
C LEU A 71 3.48 18.93 -8.53
N THR A 72 2.39 19.22 -7.83
CA THR A 72 2.14 20.58 -7.34
C THR A 72 3.03 20.87 -6.14
N SER A 73 3.33 22.15 -5.89
CA SER A 73 4.07 22.54 -4.69
C SER A 73 3.36 22.11 -3.41
N PHE A 74 2.02 22.21 -3.39
CA PHE A 74 1.22 21.75 -2.26
C PHE A 74 1.41 20.24 -1.99
N CYS A 75 1.41 19.42 -3.05
CA CYS A 75 1.62 17.99 -2.93
C CYS A 75 3.02 17.65 -2.39
N THR A 76 4.05 18.34 -2.90
CA THR A 76 5.42 18.20 -2.39
C THR A 76 5.53 18.66 -0.94
N ASP A 77 4.91 19.77 -0.55
CA ASP A 77 4.95 20.28 0.83
C ASP A 77 4.23 19.35 1.81
N LEU A 78 3.13 18.70 1.38
CA LEU A 78 2.34 17.79 2.19
C LEU A 78 3.01 16.42 2.38
N THR A 79 3.52 15.83 1.30
CA THR A 79 4.05 14.45 1.27
C THR A 79 5.57 14.40 1.48
N GLY A 80 6.27 15.50 1.22
CA GLY A 80 7.73 15.55 1.16
C GLY A 80 8.34 14.97 -0.13
N ILE A 81 7.51 14.51 -1.08
CA ILE A 81 7.97 13.92 -2.34
C ILE A 81 8.23 15.02 -3.37
N VAL A 82 9.47 15.12 -3.82
CA VAL A 82 9.90 16.05 -4.88
C VAL A 82 9.79 15.44 -6.26
N GLN A 83 9.74 16.27 -7.29
CA GLN A 83 9.55 15.84 -8.69
C GLN A 83 10.62 14.83 -9.14
N GLU A 84 11.87 15.06 -8.76
CA GLU A 84 13.02 14.23 -9.10
C GLU A 84 12.89 12.81 -8.51
N THR A 85 12.13 12.65 -7.42
CA THR A 85 11.88 11.34 -6.81
C THR A 85 11.00 10.47 -7.68
N VAL A 86 10.00 11.04 -8.36
CA VAL A 86 8.97 10.30 -9.11
C VAL A 86 9.23 10.24 -10.62
N GLU A 87 9.91 11.22 -11.21
CA GLU A 87 9.99 11.37 -12.67
C GLU A 87 10.67 10.21 -13.39
N SER A 88 11.59 9.52 -12.73
CA SER A 88 12.33 8.38 -13.27
C SER A 88 11.83 7.01 -12.77
N GLN A 89 10.69 6.98 -12.08
CA GLN A 89 10.16 5.75 -11.49
C GLN A 89 9.30 4.96 -12.46
N ALA A 90 9.02 3.71 -12.08
CA ALA A 90 8.04 2.87 -12.74
C ALA A 90 6.62 3.47 -12.64
N SER A 91 5.81 3.21 -13.65
CA SER A 91 4.37 3.53 -13.64
C SER A 91 3.61 2.58 -12.72
N LEU A 92 2.37 2.94 -12.35
CA LEU A 92 1.55 2.11 -11.46
C LEU A 92 1.42 0.63 -11.92
N PRO A 93 1.15 0.31 -13.20
CA PRO A 93 1.06 -1.09 -13.63
C PRO A 93 2.35 -1.88 -13.37
N GLU A 94 3.50 -1.28 -13.67
CA GLU A 94 4.81 -1.91 -13.46
C GLU A 94 5.11 -2.11 -11.96
N VAL A 95 4.62 -1.20 -11.10
CA VAL A 95 4.76 -1.32 -9.65
C VAL A 95 3.81 -2.39 -9.08
N LEU A 96 2.60 -2.52 -9.62
CA LEU A 96 1.67 -3.61 -9.27
C LEU A 96 2.26 -4.97 -9.64
N ASP A 97 2.84 -5.12 -10.83
CA ASP A 97 3.55 -6.35 -11.24
C ASP A 97 4.71 -6.68 -10.27
N ALA A 98 5.46 -5.65 -9.86
CA ALA A 98 6.54 -5.81 -8.89
C ALA A 98 6.02 -6.20 -7.48
N PHE A 99 4.83 -5.71 -7.11
CA PHE A 99 4.18 -6.04 -5.86
C PHE A 99 3.67 -7.49 -5.86
N ASP A 100 3.02 -7.94 -6.94
CA ASP A 100 2.62 -9.35 -7.11
C ASP A 100 3.83 -10.29 -7.03
N LYS A 101 4.93 -9.92 -7.68
CA LYS A 101 6.18 -10.67 -7.56
C LYS A 101 6.67 -10.74 -6.12
N TRP A 102 6.59 -9.65 -5.36
CA TRP A 102 6.98 -9.62 -3.96
C TRP A 102 6.11 -10.55 -3.10
N LEU A 103 4.78 -10.58 -3.32
CA LEU A 103 3.88 -11.50 -2.64
C LEU A 103 4.17 -12.98 -2.97
N LEU A 104 4.51 -13.28 -4.23
CA LEU A 104 4.94 -14.61 -4.66
C LEU A 104 6.25 -15.05 -3.99
N ASP A 105 7.25 -14.17 -4.00
CA ASP A 105 8.57 -14.45 -3.40
C ASP A 105 8.46 -14.68 -1.87
N LEU A 106 7.49 -14.03 -1.21
CA LEU A 106 7.15 -14.24 0.19
C LEU A 106 6.27 -15.48 0.47
N ASN A 107 5.83 -16.21 -0.55
CA ASN A 107 4.87 -17.32 -0.43
C ASN A 107 3.52 -16.90 0.20
N LEU A 108 3.09 -15.65 -0.01
CA LEU A 108 1.76 -15.19 0.42
C LEU A 108 0.67 -15.62 -0.55
N ILE A 109 0.99 -15.65 -1.85
CA ILE A 109 0.09 -16.07 -2.93
C ILE A 109 0.73 -17.16 -3.81
N ASN A 110 -0.09 -17.87 -4.57
CA ASN A 110 0.32 -18.78 -5.64
C ASN A 110 0.39 -18.03 -6.98
N THR A 111 0.96 -18.66 -8.01
CA THR A 111 1.09 -18.08 -9.36
C THR A 111 -0.25 -17.81 -10.05
N ASP A 112 -1.35 -18.38 -9.57
CA ASP A 112 -2.73 -18.10 -10.01
C ASP A 112 -3.43 -17.05 -9.13
N HIS A 113 -2.66 -16.33 -8.30
CA HIS A 113 -3.09 -15.30 -7.34
C HIS A 113 -3.97 -15.82 -6.20
N SER A 114 -4.19 -17.14 -6.09
CA SER A 114 -4.85 -17.72 -4.92
C SER A 114 -4.00 -17.57 -3.67
N MET A 115 -4.64 -17.31 -2.52
CA MET A 115 -3.94 -17.15 -1.25
C MET A 115 -3.27 -18.46 -0.82
N LYS A 116 -1.98 -18.37 -0.46
CA LYS A 116 -1.19 -19.48 0.07
C LYS A 116 -1.01 -19.37 1.59
N SER A 117 -0.95 -18.16 2.11
CA SER A 117 -0.99 -17.83 3.54
C SER A 117 -2.20 -16.93 3.82
N LEU A 118 -2.75 -16.97 5.03
CA LEU A 118 -3.86 -16.10 5.39
C LEU A 118 -3.32 -14.71 5.75
N PHE A 119 -3.61 -13.69 4.97
CA PHE A 119 -3.20 -12.31 5.27
C PHE A 119 -4.33 -11.33 4.95
N THR A 120 -4.21 -10.12 5.48
CA THR A 120 -5.14 -9.02 5.17
C THR A 120 -4.41 -7.68 5.12
N PHE A 121 -4.95 -6.74 4.36
CA PHE A 121 -4.45 -5.36 4.32
C PHE A 121 -4.97 -4.56 5.50
N ILE A 122 -4.14 -3.64 5.99
CA ILE A 122 -4.47 -2.68 7.04
C ILE A 122 -4.15 -1.29 6.50
N THR A 123 -5.15 -0.42 6.47
CA THR A 123 -5.06 0.97 6.00
C THR A 123 -5.58 1.93 7.06
N SER A 124 -5.19 3.21 6.97
CA SER A 124 -5.74 4.26 7.84
C SER A 124 -7.03 4.83 7.24
N GLY A 125 -8.13 4.08 7.37
CA GLY A 125 -9.41 4.43 6.75
C GLY A 125 -9.62 3.72 5.41
N ASP A 126 -10.65 4.11 4.68
CA ASP A 126 -11.08 3.47 3.44
C ASP A 126 -10.50 4.11 2.17
N TRP A 127 -9.74 5.20 2.31
CA TRP A 127 -9.31 6.00 1.17
C TRP A 127 -8.37 5.25 0.22
N ASP A 128 -7.37 4.52 0.73
CA ASP A 128 -6.37 3.82 -0.07
C ASP A 128 -6.98 2.76 -1.01
N LEU A 129 -7.65 1.77 -0.42
CA LEU A 129 -8.18 0.61 -1.14
C LEU A 129 -9.65 0.77 -1.54
N GLY A 130 -10.41 1.66 -0.88
CA GLY A 130 -11.81 1.92 -1.20
C GLY A 130 -12.01 3.05 -2.22
N VAL A 131 -11.03 3.94 -2.40
CA VAL A 131 -11.16 5.12 -3.28
C VAL A 131 -10.00 5.26 -4.26
N LEU A 132 -8.77 5.40 -3.77
CA LEU A 132 -7.61 5.79 -4.58
C LEU A 132 -7.25 4.72 -5.62
N LEU A 133 -6.85 3.53 -5.16
CA LEU A 133 -6.44 2.44 -6.06
C LEU A 133 -7.56 2.03 -7.03
N PRO A 134 -8.83 1.83 -6.59
CA PRO A 134 -9.92 1.52 -7.52
C PRO A 134 -10.17 2.62 -8.55
N SER A 135 -10.11 3.90 -8.15
CA SER A 135 -10.35 5.02 -9.07
C SER A 135 -9.29 5.08 -10.16
N GLU A 136 -8.01 4.96 -9.80
CA GLU A 136 -6.92 4.97 -10.77
C GLU A 136 -6.91 3.71 -11.64
N ALA A 137 -7.10 2.53 -11.06
CA ALA A 137 -7.18 1.27 -11.79
C ALA A 137 -8.33 1.30 -12.82
N ASN A 138 -9.52 1.76 -12.42
CA ASN A 138 -10.66 1.89 -13.33
C ASN A 138 -10.37 2.87 -14.47
N TYR A 139 -9.73 4.01 -14.18
CA TYR A 139 -9.35 4.96 -15.24
C TYR A 139 -8.35 4.36 -16.23
N ARG A 140 -7.40 3.57 -15.73
CA ARG A 140 -6.33 2.94 -16.52
C ARG A 140 -6.72 1.60 -17.15
N ASN A 141 -7.94 1.10 -16.90
CA ASN A 141 -8.39 -0.25 -17.28
C ASN A 141 -7.46 -1.36 -16.75
N LEU A 142 -7.03 -1.23 -15.49
CA LEU A 142 -6.26 -2.26 -14.79
C LEU A 142 -7.22 -3.23 -14.09
N GLU A 143 -6.95 -4.52 -14.24
CA GLU A 143 -7.64 -5.57 -13.49
C GLU A 143 -6.99 -5.69 -12.11
N LEU A 144 -7.77 -5.47 -11.06
CA LEU A 144 -7.34 -5.70 -9.68
C LEU A 144 -7.74 -7.12 -9.26
N PRO A 145 -6.91 -7.82 -8.46
CA PRO A 145 -7.26 -9.14 -7.94
C PRO A 145 -8.54 -9.05 -7.08
N GLU A 146 -9.42 -10.08 -7.17
CA GLU A 146 -10.61 -10.17 -6.30
C GLU A 146 -10.25 -10.15 -4.81
N GLN A 147 -9.03 -10.58 -4.48
CA GLN A 147 -8.48 -10.59 -3.12
C GLN A 147 -8.15 -9.19 -2.57
N ALA A 148 -8.29 -8.13 -3.36
CA ALA A 148 -8.04 -6.75 -2.94
C ALA A 148 -9.18 -6.12 -2.12
N PHE A 149 -10.30 -6.83 -1.89
CA PHE A 149 -11.51 -6.29 -1.25
C PHE A 149 -12.15 -7.24 -0.24
#